data_AF-A0A3M2SNF1-F1
#
_entry.id   AF-A0A3M2SNF1-F1
#
_cell.length_a   1.000
_cell.length_b   1.000
_cell.length_c   1.000
_cell.angle_alpha   90.00
_cell.angle_beta   90.00
_cell.angle_gamma   90.00
#
_symmetry.space_group_name_H-M   'P 1'
#
loop_
_entity.id
_entity.type
_entity.pdbx_description
1 polymer ?
#
loop_
_entity_poly.entity_id
_entity_poly.type
_entity_poly.pdbx_seq_one_letter_code
_entity_poly.pdbx_strand_id
1 'polypeptide(L)'
;MTYIKQHGLVERFRGFEELASSSDPPRLLFAPDATAANGRYYLYFCCSDDSEGFATSDSPKGPFTNPVRLPATGIDPAIFIDRDGQAYYFWGQFNASGAKLTPSMSGIEESTVVHALLTEDNPDFHEGSPMWRFGNVYYFVFADNSRGKPTCLGYATSTSPLGPFTYRGVIINNAEADPYSWNNHGSIEQVNGPRSL
;
A
#
# COMPACT_ATOMS: atom_id res chain seq x y z
N MET A 1 6.63 12.70 18.27
CA MET A 1 6.32 11.38 18.86
C MET A 1 5.13 10.82 18.10
N THR A 2 5.35 9.78 17.31
CA THR A 2 4.38 9.32 16.32
C THR A 2 3.90 7.92 16.65
N TYR A 3 2.60 7.69 16.48
CA TYR A 3 1.91 6.47 16.83
C TYR A 3 1.27 5.90 15.56
N ILE A 4 1.48 4.61 15.27
CA ILE A 4 0.65 3.87 14.30
C ILE A 4 -0.49 3.24 15.08
N LYS A 5 -1.73 3.42 14.61
CA LYS A 5 -2.90 2.70 15.13
C LYS A 5 -3.33 1.69 14.07
N GLN A 6 -2.82 0.47 14.16
CA GLN A 6 -3.35 -0.68 13.43
C GLN A 6 -4.00 -1.62 14.44
N HIS A 7 -5.30 -1.91 14.28
CA HIS A 7 -6.07 -2.83 15.14
C HIS A 7 -5.99 -2.60 16.67
N GLY A 8 -5.83 -1.34 17.12
CA GLY A 8 -5.85 -1.00 18.55
C GLY A 8 -4.52 -1.20 19.30
N LEU A 9 -3.44 -1.58 18.62
CA LEU A 9 -2.08 -1.52 19.16
C LEU A 9 -1.45 -0.17 18.80
N VAL A 10 -0.90 0.51 19.80
CA VAL A 10 -0.17 1.77 19.67
C VAL A 10 1.31 1.45 19.83
N GLU A 11 2.04 1.32 18.73
CA GLU A 11 3.50 1.15 18.76
C GLU A 11 4.22 2.49 18.68
N ARG A 12 5.24 2.67 19.53
CA ARG A 12 6.12 3.85 19.52
C ARG A 12 7.22 3.65 18.49
N PHE A 13 7.17 4.39 17.39
CA PHE A 13 8.28 4.45 16.44
C PHE A 13 9.23 5.58 16.84
N ARG A 14 10.53 5.26 17.03
CA ARG A 14 11.60 6.23 17.32
C ARG A 14 12.35 6.59 16.03
N GLY A 15 12.78 7.85 15.87
CA GLY A 15 13.59 8.30 14.72
C GLY A 15 12.80 9.06 13.64
N PHE A 16 11.50 9.29 13.84
CA PHE A 16 10.67 10.11 12.93
C PHE A 16 10.73 11.61 13.28
N GLU A 17 11.47 11.99 14.32
CA GLU A 17 11.59 13.38 14.77
C GLU A 17 12.26 14.29 13.73
N GLU A 18 13.18 13.77 12.90
CA GLU A 18 13.88 14.56 11.87
C GLU A 18 13.03 14.86 10.63
N LEU A 19 11.89 14.18 10.47
CA LEU A 19 10.90 14.48 9.42
C LEU A 19 9.89 15.54 9.87
N ALA A 20 9.85 15.93 11.15
CA ALA A 20 8.91 16.91 11.67
C ALA A 20 9.65 18.16 12.14
N SER A 21 9.25 19.34 11.64
CA SER A 21 9.68 20.58 12.28
C SER A 21 9.09 20.65 13.69
N SER A 22 9.82 21.25 14.64
CA SER A 22 9.44 21.31 16.06
C SER A 22 8.15 22.11 16.34
N SER A 23 7.52 22.68 15.31
CA SER A 23 6.26 23.45 15.39
C SER A 23 5.06 22.75 14.76
N ASP A 24 5.24 21.60 14.09
CA ASP A 24 4.14 20.90 13.44
C ASP A 24 3.40 19.98 14.42
N PRO A 25 2.05 19.87 14.32
CA PRO A 25 1.33 18.83 15.01
C PRO A 25 1.93 17.45 14.67
N PRO A 26 1.81 16.44 15.56
CA PRO A 26 2.35 15.11 15.28
C PRO A 26 1.77 14.60 13.96
N ARG A 27 2.65 14.30 12.98
CA ARG A 27 2.25 13.71 11.70
C ARG A 27 1.50 12.41 11.99
N LEU A 28 0.26 12.30 11.52
CA LEU A 28 -0.47 11.05 11.63
C LEU A 28 0.08 10.08 10.59
N LEU A 29 0.32 8.84 11.01
CA LEU A 29 0.63 7.75 10.09
C LEU A 29 -0.68 7.10 9.66
N PHE A 30 -0.86 6.97 8.36
CA PHE A 30 -2.00 6.27 7.74
C PHE A 30 -1.63 4.82 7.43
N ALA A 31 -2.32 4.19 6.48
CA ALA A 31 -2.15 2.76 6.21
C ALA A 31 -0.70 2.45 5.82
N PRO A 32 -0.06 1.48 6.48
CA PRO A 32 1.26 1.01 6.09
C PRO A 32 1.18 -0.26 5.23
N ASP A 33 2.31 -0.65 4.67
CA ASP A 33 2.53 -2.00 4.18
C ASP A 33 3.93 -2.48 4.56
N ALA A 34 4.12 -3.79 4.70
CA ALA A 34 5.36 -4.37 5.17
C ALA A 34 5.80 -5.56 4.33
N THR A 35 7.09 -5.64 4.03
CA THR A 35 7.66 -6.76 3.27
C THR A 35 9.05 -7.14 3.77
N ALA A 36 9.46 -8.37 3.48
CA ALA A 36 10.81 -8.85 3.72
C ALA A 36 11.59 -8.86 2.40
N ALA A 37 12.75 -8.19 2.38
CA ALA A 37 13.62 -8.13 1.23
C ALA A 37 15.07 -7.91 1.69
N ASN A 38 16.06 -8.34 0.90
CA ASN A 38 17.48 -8.10 1.17
C ASN A 38 17.93 -8.47 2.61
N GLY A 39 17.32 -9.51 3.21
CA GLY A 39 17.62 -9.97 4.58
C GLY A 39 17.09 -9.05 5.69
N ARG A 40 16.22 -8.09 5.38
CA ARG A 40 15.62 -7.14 6.33
C ARG A 40 14.11 -7.09 6.17
N TYR A 41 13.44 -6.47 7.13
CA TYR A 41 12.03 -6.12 7.06
C TYR A 41 11.88 -4.63 6.81
N TYR A 42 11.00 -4.28 5.89
CA TYR A 42 10.67 -2.91 5.52
C TYR A 42 9.23 -2.64 5.97
N LEU A 43 9.00 -1.50 6.60
CA LEU A 43 7.68 -0.96 6.88
C LEU A 43 7.54 0.34 6.10
N TYR A 44 6.80 0.29 5.00
CA TYR A 44 6.43 1.46 4.21
C TYR A 44 5.25 2.15 4.88
N PHE A 45 5.28 3.46 4.90
CA PHE A 45 4.30 4.28 5.58
C PHE A 45 4.02 5.54 4.77
N CYS A 46 2.84 6.12 4.99
CA CYS A 46 2.47 7.44 4.54
C CYS A 46 2.02 8.31 5.72
N CYS A 47 2.14 9.62 5.57
CA CYS A 47 1.78 10.62 6.55
C CYS A 47 0.62 11.48 6.04
N SER A 48 -0.05 12.17 6.96
CA SER A 48 -1.15 13.10 6.65
C SER A 48 -0.81 14.33 5.80
N ASP A 49 0.45 14.51 5.43
CA ASP A 49 0.94 15.54 4.48
C ASP A 49 1.32 14.94 3.12
N ASP A 50 0.74 13.78 2.79
CA ASP A 50 1.01 12.98 1.59
C ASP A 50 2.46 12.51 1.47
N SER A 51 3.23 12.56 2.56
CA SER A 51 4.60 12.07 2.57
C SER A 51 4.69 10.58 2.84
N GLU A 52 5.31 9.85 1.91
CA GLU A 52 5.62 8.44 1.98
C GLU A 52 7.09 8.16 2.29
N GLY A 53 7.34 7.02 2.93
CA GLY A 53 8.68 6.60 3.31
C GLY A 53 8.69 5.16 3.78
N PHE A 54 9.85 4.71 4.24
CA PHE A 54 9.99 3.40 4.86
C PHE A 54 10.96 3.43 6.02
N ALA A 55 10.78 2.52 6.96
CA ALA A 55 11.73 2.22 8.03
C ALA A 55 12.12 0.74 7.94
N THR A 56 13.26 0.36 8.51
CA THR A 56 13.74 -1.03 8.43
C THR A 56 13.96 -1.67 9.79
N SER A 57 13.91 -3.00 9.84
CA SER A 57 14.22 -3.82 11.01
C SER A 57 14.91 -5.13 10.63
N ASP A 58 15.65 -5.70 11.57
CA ASP A 58 16.18 -7.07 11.48
C ASP A 58 15.14 -8.13 11.91
N SER A 59 13.98 -7.69 12.43
CA SER A 59 12.91 -8.54 12.94
C SER A 59 11.55 -8.12 12.36
N PRO A 60 10.64 -9.06 12.03
CA PRO A 60 9.31 -8.71 11.52
C PRO A 60 8.46 -7.98 12.58
N LYS A 61 8.84 -8.09 13.86
CA LYS A 61 8.16 -7.43 14.98
C LYS A 61 8.82 -6.10 15.36
N GLY A 62 9.75 -5.62 14.54
CA GLY A 62 10.52 -4.43 14.85
C GLY A 62 11.59 -4.65 15.95
N PRO A 63 12.14 -3.54 16.48
CA PRO A 63 11.76 -2.16 16.18
C PRO A 63 12.14 -1.78 14.74
N PHE A 64 11.25 -1.04 14.06
CA PHE A 64 11.57 -0.39 12.80
C PHE A 64 12.18 0.98 13.09
N THR A 65 13.33 1.26 12.48
CA THR A 65 14.12 2.46 12.73
C THR A 65 14.64 3.06 11.42
N ASN A 66 15.24 4.25 11.52
CA ASN A 66 15.88 4.98 10.43
C ASN A 66 14.92 5.23 9.25
N PRO A 67 13.84 6.01 9.45
CA PRO A 67 12.90 6.30 8.37
C PRO A 67 13.59 7.06 7.23
N VAL A 68 13.30 6.66 6.00
CA VAL A 68 13.81 7.26 4.77
C VAL A 68 12.63 7.69 3.92
N ARG A 69 12.68 8.92 3.39
CA ARG A 69 11.67 9.45 2.46
C ARG A 69 11.76 8.70 1.12
N LEU A 70 10.61 8.23 0.63
CA LEU A 70 10.49 7.73 -0.74
C LEU A 70 10.11 8.92 -1.65
N PRO A 71 10.58 8.99 -2.92
CA PRO A 71 10.14 10.03 -3.86
C PRO A 71 8.73 9.74 -4.41
N ALA A 72 7.77 9.59 -3.49
CA ALA A 72 6.34 9.43 -3.76
C ALA A 72 5.56 10.44 -2.92
N THR A 73 4.45 10.89 -3.49
CA THR A 73 3.48 11.77 -2.83
C THR A 73 2.11 11.15 -2.99
N GLY A 74 1.47 10.84 -1.87
CA GLY A 74 0.19 10.16 -1.80
C GLY A 74 0.03 9.41 -0.47
N ILE A 75 -0.84 8.40 -0.50
CA ILE A 75 -1.18 7.58 0.65
C ILE A 75 -1.20 6.10 0.28
N ASP A 76 -1.37 5.25 1.30
CA ASP A 76 -1.63 3.82 1.17
C ASP A 76 -0.59 3.07 0.32
N PRO A 77 0.70 3.11 0.73
CA PRO A 77 1.74 2.32 0.10
C PRO A 77 1.36 0.84 0.06
N ALA A 78 1.62 0.18 -1.06
CA ALA A 78 1.48 -1.26 -1.21
C ALA A 78 2.63 -1.81 -2.05
N ILE A 79 3.29 -2.85 -1.53
CA ILE A 79 4.51 -3.41 -2.09
C ILE A 79 4.22 -4.82 -2.57
N PHE A 80 4.66 -5.11 -3.79
CA PHE A 80 4.55 -6.42 -4.38
C PHE A 80 5.88 -6.83 -4.98
N ILE A 81 6.39 -7.99 -4.56
CA ILE A 81 7.61 -8.57 -5.11
C ILE A 81 7.20 -9.72 -6.03
N ASP A 82 7.48 -9.58 -7.31
CA ASP A 82 7.18 -10.61 -8.30
C ASP A 82 8.22 -11.74 -8.25
N ARG A 83 7.95 -12.84 -8.95
CA ARG A 83 8.79 -14.06 -8.92
C ARG A 83 10.17 -13.89 -9.51
N ASP A 84 10.35 -12.91 -10.39
CA ASP A 84 11.67 -12.54 -10.92
C ASP A 84 12.48 -11.71 -9.92
N GLY A 85 11.91 -11.40 -8.74
CA GLY A 85 12.51 -10.57 -7.71
C GLY A 85 12.30 -9.08 -7.92
N GLN A 86 11.61 -8.65 -8.98
CA GLN A 86 11.28 -7.25 -9.17
C GLN A 86 10.23 -6.82 -8.13
N ALA A 87 10.59 -5.81 -7.34
CA ALA A 87 9.67 -5.16 -6.43
C ALA A 87 8.93 -4.02 -7.14
N TYR A 88 7.65 -3.86 -6.83
CA TYR A 88 6.78 -2.79 -7.30
C TYR A 88 6.23 -2.03 -6.09
N TYR A 89 6.05 -0.73 -6.27
CA TYR A 89 5.44 0.17 -5.30
C TYR A 89 4.18 0.75 -5.91
N PHE A 90 3.07 0.65 -5.18
CA PHE A 90 1.79 1.23 -5.52
C PHE A 90 1.36 2.19 -4.43
N TRP A 91 0.68 3.27 -4.81
CA TRP A 91 0.23 4.30 -3.89
C TRP A 91 -0.88 5.14 -4.52
N GLY A 92 -1.58 5.91 -3.70
CA GLY A 92 -2.48 6.96 -4.14
C GLY A 92 -3.93 6.78 -3.70
N GLN A 93 -4.65 7.90 -3.77
CA GLN A 93 -6.09 8.02 -3.56
C GLN A 93 -6.70 8.67 -4.80
N PHE A 94 -7.89 8.21 -5.21
CA PHE A 94 -8.61 8.60 -6.43
C PHE A 94 -7.91 8.23 -7.75
N ASN A 95 -6.59 8.12 -7.76
CA ASN A 95 -5.77 7.66 -8.88
C ASN A 95 -4.68 6.73 -8.34
N ALA A 96 -4.75 5.46 -8.71
CA ALA A 96 -3.73 4.49 -8.36
C ALA A 96 -2.48 4.73 -9.19
N SER A 97 -1.38 5.03 -8.52
CA SER A 97 -0.04 5.07 -9.10
C SER A 97 0.70 3.76 -8.85
N GLY A 98 1.61 3.40 -9.77
CA GLY A 98 2.51 2.28 -9.56
C GLY A 98 3.81 2.42 -10.35
N ALA A 99 4.88 1.85 -9.81
CA ALA A 99 6.21 1.89 -10.41
C ALA A 99 7.06 0.70 -9.94
N LYS A 100 8.18 0.46 -10.61
CA LYS A 100 9.22 -0.43 -10.09
C LYS A 100 9.97 0.25 -8.93
N LEU A 101 10.23 -0.52 -7.88
CA LEU A 101 11.24 -0.15 -6.89
C LEU A 101 12.63 -0.52 -7.41
N THR A 102 13.61 0.26 -6.99
CA THR A 102 15.02 -0.11 -7.16
C THR A 102 15.32 -1.41 -6.42
N PRO A 103 16.33 -2.21 -6.83
CA PRO A 103 16.73 -3.44 -6.13
C PRO A 103 17.09 -3.24 -4.65
N SER A 104 17.46 -2.02 -4.25
CA SER A 104 17.74 -1.66 -2.86
C SER A 104 16.48 -1.47 -2.00
N MET A 105 15.28 -1.53 -2.60
CA MET A 105 13.98 -1.27 -1.96
C MET A 105 13.79 0.17 -1.47
N SER A 106 14.68 1.09 -1.87
CA SER A 106 14.79 2.43 -1.28
C SER A 106 14.47 3.59 -2.22
N GLY A 107 14.14 3.30 -3.47
CA GLY A 107 13.83 4.31 -4.48
C GLY A 107 12.84 3.80 -5.51
N ILE A 108 12.22 4.73 -6.23
CA ILE A 108 11.33 4.45 -7.36
C ILE A 108 12.10 4.65 -8.66
N GLU A 109 11.95 3.74 -9.61
CA GLU A 109 12.42 3.93 -10.97
C GLU A 109 11.47 4.86 -11.72
N GLU A 110 11.75 6.16 -11.70
CA GLU A 110 10.86 7.22 -12.23
C GLU A 110 10.36 6.96 -13.65
N SER A 111 11.20 6.39 -14.52
CA SER A 111 10.82 6.06 -15.91
C SER A 111 9.71 5.00 -16.06
N THR A 112 9.35 4.34 -14.96
CA THR A 112 8.34 3.25 -14.93
C THR A 112 7.03 3.67 -14.29
N VAL A 113 6.93 4.92 -13.81
CA VAL A 113 5.76 5.42 -13.10
C VAL A 113 4.55 5.48 -14.02
N VAL A 114 3.44 4.93 -13.55
CA VAL A 114 2.11 5.03 -14.16
C VAL A 114 1.17 5.62 -13.13
N HIS A 115 0.53 6.76 -13.39
CA HIS A 115 -0.28 7.49 -12.40
C HIS A 115 -1.78 7.16 -12.39
N ALA A 116 -2.25 6.41 -13.38
CA ALA A 116 -3.68 6.09 -13.54
C ALA A 116 -3.85 4.62 -13.90
N LEU A 117 -3.33 3.74 -13.04
CA LEU A 117 -3.54 2.29 -13.18
C LEU A 117 -5.02 1.94 -13.04
N LEU A 118 -5.70 2.64 -12.13
CA LEU A 118 -7.14 2.66 -11.88
C LEU A 118 -7.51 4.06 -11.38
N THR A 119 -8.72 4.53 -11.66
CA THR A 119 -9.20 5.84 -11.20
C THR A 119 -10.57 5.74 -10.55
N GLU A 120 -10.95 6.79 -9.83
CA GLU A 120 -12.27 6.89 -9.20
C GLU A 120 -13.41 6.74 -10.20
N ASP A 121 -13.28 7.34 -11.38
CA ASP A 121 -14.29 7.26 -12.43
C ASP A 121 -14.25 5.95 -13.24
N ASN A 122 -13.15 5.19 -13.16
CA ASN A 122 -12.97 3.96 -13.92
C ASN A 122 -11.82 3.12 -13.33
N PRO A 123 -12.07 2.04 -12.57
CA PRO A 123 -13.35 1.42 -12.23
C PRO A 123 -13.67 1.56 -10.74
N ASP A 124 -14.07 2.74 -10.28
CA ASP A 124 -14.51 2.93 -8.89
C ASP A 124 -13.38 2.81 -7.84
N PHE A 125 -12.12 3.13 -8.22
CA PHE A 125 -10.97 3.11 -7.30
C PHE A 125 -10.98 4.30 -6.34
N HIS A 126 -10.95 4.03 -5.02
CA HIS A 126 -10.80 5.08 -4.03
C HIS A 126 -9.39 5.13 -3.43
N GLU A 127 -8.90 4.05 -2.82
CA GLU A 127 -7.59 3.96 -2.17
C GLU A 127 -7.23 2.50 -1.88
N GLY A 128 -6.07 2.26 -1.26
CA GLY A 128 -5.57 0.92 -0.91
C GLY A 128 -5.19 0.14 -2.17
N SER A 129 -3.90 -0.19 -2.30
CA SER A 129 -3.39 -0.82 -3.54
C SER A 129 -2.74 -2.21 -3.39
N PRO A 130 -3.22 -3.11 -2.51
CA PRO A 130 -2.63 -4.44 -2.39
C PRO A 130 -2.65 -5.19 -3.73
N MET A 131 -1.49 -5.74 -4.07
CA MET A 131 -1.24 -6.46 -5.31
C MET A 131 -0.81 -7.88 -5.01
N TRP A 132 -1.35 -8.82 -5.76
CA TRP A 132 -1.02 -10.25 -5.69
C TRP A 132 -0.94 -10.87 -7.09
N ARG A 133 -0.32 -12.05 -7.16
CA ARG A 133 -0.27 -12.84 -8.39
C ARG A 133 -0.76 -14.26 -8.14
N PHE A 134 -1.59 -14.75 -9.06
CA PHE A 134 -1.95 -16.16 -9.16
C PHE A 134 -1.73 -16.63 -10.59
N GLY A 135 -0.80 -17.58 -10.78
CA GLY A 135 -0.34 -17.98 -12.12
C GLY A 135 0.27 -16.80 -12.87
N ASN A 136 -0.27 -16.47 -14.05
CA ASN A 136 0.18 -15.34 -14.87
C ASN A 136 -0.74 -14.12 -14.77
N VAL A 137 -1.61 -14.07 -13.76
CA VAL A 137 -2.58 -13.00 -13.55
C VAL A 137 -2.21 -12.24 -12.29
N TYR A 138 -2.05 -10.94 -12.44
CA TYR A 138 -1.93 -9.97 -11.36
C TYR A 138 -3.33 -9.49 -11.00
N TYR A 139 -3.62 -9.35 -9.71
CA TYR A 139 -4.85 -8.73 -9.28
C TYR A 139 -4.60 -7.56 -8.33
N PHE A 140 -5.27 -6.48 -8.63
CA PHE A 140 -5.19 -5.22 -7.92
C PHE A 140 -6.47 -5.13 -7.10
N VAL A 141 -6.37 -5.26 -5.77
CA VAL A 141 -7.53 -5.13 -4.87
C VAL A 141 -7.51 -3.70 -4.32
N PHE A 142 -8.69 -3.11 -4.10
CA PHE A 142 -8.80 -1.73 -3.68
C PHE A 142 -10.12 -1.44 -2.95
N ALA A 143 -10.15 -0.34 -2.20
CA ALA A 143 -11.37 0.23 -1.65
C ALA A 143 -12.25 0.73 -2.81
N ASP A 144 -13.36 0.03 -3.03
CA ASP A 144 -14.25 0.20 -4.18
C ASP A 144 -15.43 1.10 -3.79
N ASN A 145 -15.66 2.14 -4.58
CA ASN A 145 -16.70 3.13 -4.34
C ASN A 145 -17.98 2.92 -5.17
N SER A 146 -18.12 1.80 -5.89
CA SER A 146 -19.23 1.51 -6.83
C SER A 146 -20.61 1.35 -6.15
N ARG A 147 -20.66 1.45 -4.82
CA ARG A 147 -21.89 1.48 -4.00
C ARG A 147 -22.15 2.87 -3.38
N GLY A 148 -21.48 3.90 -3.89
CA GLY A 148 -21.62 5.30 -3.48
C GLY A 148 -20.70 5.73 -2.33
N LYS A 149 -19.99 4.78 -1.71
CA LYS A 149 -18.96 5.01 -0.67
C LYS A 149 -17.88 3.92 -0.79
N PRO A 150 -16.62 4.19 -0.39
CA PRO A 150 -15.49 3.27 -0.50
C PRO A 150 -15.51 2.16 0.58
N THR A 151 -16.68 1.60 0.88
CA THR A 151 -16.88 0.58 1.92
C THR A 151 -16.83 -0.84 1.37
N CYS A 152 -16.63 -1.00 0.06
CA CYS A 152 -16.45 -2.31 -0.56
C CYS A 152 -14.97 -2.58 -0.82
N LEU A 153 -14.60 -3.85 -0.98
CA LEU A 153 -13.35 -4.21 -1.63
C LEU A 153 -13.67 -4.73 -3.03
N GLY A 154 -13.14 -4.04 -4.03
CA GLY A 154 -13.20 -4.43 -5.44
C GLY A 154 -11.86 -4.98 -5.91
N TYR A 155 -11.85 -5.54 -7.11
CA TYR A 155 -10.60 -5.95 -7.73
C TYR A 155 -10.61 -5.83 -9.25
N ALA A 156 -9.42 -5.61 -9.80
CA ALA A 156 -9.13 -5.62 -11.21
C ALA A 156 -7.96 -6.58 -11.51
N THR A 157 -7.87 -7.10 -12.73
CA THR A 157 -6.81 -8.04 -13.12
C THR A 157 -6.01 -7.55 -14.31
N SER A 158 -4.73 -7.93 -14.39
CA SER A 158 -3.89 -7.72 -15.56
C SER A 158 -2.96 -8.92 -15.79
N THR A 159 -2.35 -8.99 -16.96
CA THR A 159 -1.21 -9.89 -17.26
C THR A 159 0.14 -9.19 -17.07
N SER A 160 0.14 -7.94 -16.58
CA SER A 160 1.32 -7.13 -16.26
C SER A 160 1.12 -6.42 -14.91
N PRO A 161 2.15 -6.31 -14.07
CA PRO A 161 2.03 -5.69 -12.75
C PRO A 161 1.71 -4.19 -12.81
N LEU A 162 2.01 -3.51 -13.93
CA LEU A 162 1.69 -2.10 -14.17
C LEU A 162 0.54 -1.94 -15.18
N GLY A 163 -0.35 -2.93 -15.26
CA GLY A 163 -1.53 -2.87 -16.11
C GLY A 163 -1.25 -3.07 -17.60
N PRO A 164 -2.26 -2.79 -18.46
CA PRO A 164 -3.57 -2.25 -18.11
C PRO A 164 -4.42 -3.25 -17.29
N PHE A 165 -5.22 -2.74 -16.37
CA PHE A 165 -6.10 -3.54 -15.53
C PHE A 165 -7.53 -3.61 -16.08
N THR A 166 -8.21 -4.72 -15.83
CA THR A 166 -9.63 -4.94 -16.16
C THR A 166 -10.40 -5.22 -14.88
N TYR A 167 -11.39 -4.39 -14.56
CA TYR A 167 -12.26 -4.58 -13.40
C TYR A 167 -13.00 -5.92 -13.44
N ARG A 168 -13.14 -6.56 -12.28
CA ARG A 168 -13.77 -7.87 -12.14
C ARG A 168 -14.91 -7.92 -11.13
N GLY A 169 -15.13 -6.85 -10.37
CA GLY A 169 -16.24 -6.75 -9.43
C GLY A 169 -15.82 -6.60 -7.97
N VAL A 170 -16.82 -6.66 -7.10
CA VAL A 170 -16.69 -6.55 -5.64
C VAL A 170 -16.50 -7.93 -5.01
N ILE A 171 -15.49 -8.08 -4.15
CA ILE A 171 -15.21 -9.29 -3.35
C ILE A 171 -15.76 -9.19 -1.93
N ILE A 172 -15.80 -8.00 -1.33
CA ILE A 172 -16.40 -7.75 -0.02
C ILE A 172 -17.35 -6.57 -0.15
N ASN A 173 -18.62 -6.76 0.17
CA ASN A 173 -19.62 -5.70 0.13
C ASN A 173 -20.08 -5.34 1.55
N ASN A 174 -19.57 -4.22 2.08
CA ASN A 174 -20.00 -3.69 3.38
C ASN A 174 -20.86 -2.41 3.24
N ALA A 175 -21.45 -2.15 2.07
CA ALA A 175 -22.21 -0.91 1.81
C ALA A 175 -23.33 -0.64 2.84
N GLU A 176 -23.92 -1.70 3.39
CA GLU A 176 -25.03 -1.62 4.34
C GLU A 176 -24.66 -2.15 5.74
N ALA A 177 -23.40 -2.50 5.99
CA ALA A 177 -23.00 -3.17 7.23
C ALA A 177 -22.97 -2.21 8.44
N ASP A 178 -22.42 -1.01 8.27
CA ASP A 178 -22.37 0.04 9.30
C ASP A 178 -22.45 1.42 8.63
N PRO A 179 -23.49 2.24 8.90
CA PRO A 179 -23.62 3.57 8.30
C PRO A 179 -22.53 4.56 8.73
N TYR A 180 -21.80 4.28 9.82
CA TYR A 180 -20.66 5.09 10.29
C TYR A 180 -19.33 4.65 9.68
N SER A 181 -19.27 3.50 9.00
CA SER A 181 -18.08 3.09 8.27
C SER A 181 -17.84 4.06 7.11
N TRP A 182 -16.60 4.55 7.02
CA TRP A 182 -16.20 5.49 5.98
C TRP A 182 -15.58 4.76 4.78
N ASN A 183 -14.60 3.90 5.05
CA ASN A 183 -13.86 3.14 4.08
C ASN A 183 -13.66 1.68 4.54
N ASN A 184 -13.35 0.81 3.58
CA ASN A 184 -12.93 -0.56 3.83
C ASN A 184 -11.54 -0.75 3.22
N HIS A 185 -10.63 -1.30 4.02
CA HIS A 185 -9.24 -1.48 3.63
C HIS A 185 -8.82 -2.88 4.08
N GLY A 186 -8.24 -3.66 3.17
CA GLY A 186 -7.79 -5.01 3.48
C GLY A 186 -6.54 -5.39 2.71
N SER A 187 -5.87 -6.44 3.17
CA SER A 187 -4.81 -7.14 2.45
C SER A 187 -5.18 -8.61 2.34
N ILE A 188 -4.51 -9.35 1.45
CA ILE A 188 -4.76 -10.77 1.27
C ILE A 188 -3.45 -11.52 1.18
N GLU A 189 -3.32 -12.56 2.00
CA GLU A 189 -2.08 -13.30 2.17
C GLU A 189 -2.29 -14.80 2.00
N GLN A 190 -1.33 -15.46 1.35
CA GLN A 190 -1.30 -16.91 1.25
C GLN A 190 -0.49 -17.50 2.40
N VAL A 191 -1.16 -18.24 3.29
CA VAL A 191 -0.51 -18.94 4.41
C VAL A 191 -0.44 -20.44 4.12
N ASN A 192 0.77 -21.02 4.19
CA ASN A 192 1.03 -22.46 4.00
C ASN A 192 0.53 -23.07 2.68
N GLY A 193 0.41 -22.26 1.63
CA GLY A 193 0.03 -22.74 0.30
C GLY A 193 1.22 -23.27 -0.52
N PRO A 194 0.95 -23.90 -1.68
CA PRO A 194 2.00 -24.44 -2.53
C PRO A 194 2.98 -23.33 -2.98
N ARG A 195 4.28 -23.53 -2.75
CA ARG A 195 5.39 -22.59 -3.09
C ARG A 195 5.53 -22.28 -4.58
N SER A 196 4.78 -22.98 -5.42
CA SER A 196 4.73 -22.79 -6.86
C SER A 196 3.32 -22.32 -7.21
N LEU A 197 3.03 -21.05 -6.95
CA LEU A 197 1.92 -20.42 -7.62
C LEU A 197 2.38 -19.27 -8.40
#